data_AF-A0A7C4VKP5-F1
#
_entry.id   AF-A0A7C4VKP5-F1
#
_cell.length_a   1.000
_cell.length_b   1.000
_cell.length_c   1.000
_cell.angle_alpha   90.00
_cell.angle_beta   90.00
_cell.angle_gamma   90.00
#
_symmetry.space_group_name_H-M   'P 1'
#
loop_
_entity.id
_entity.type
_entity.pdbx_description
1 polymer ?
#
loop_
_entity_poly.entity_id
_entity_poly.type
_entity_poly.pdbx_seq_one_letter_code
_entity_poly.pdbx_strand_id
1 'polypeptide(L)'
;MSFLSIRDLQKISGETIGALEGPTPVKAGERTIGVLIPLKVGDADKLVSVLKRAERLAKKRDPEQDERLLTEFGEVDPVNWSVAAVKKLRSEAF
;
A
#
# COMPACT_ATOMS: atom_id res chain seq x y z
N MET A 1 4.98 4.67 19.46
CA MET A 1 6.30 4.02 19.34
C MET A 1 6.76 4.20 17.90
N SER A 2 7.89 4.86 17.62
CA SER A 2 8.29 5.17 16.23
C SER A 2 9.04 4.03 15.53
N PHE A 3 9.61 3.09 16.28
CA PHE A 3 10.24 1.86 15.79
C PHE A 3 10.33 0.82 16.91
N LEU A 4 10.61 -0.43 16.54
CA LEU A 4 10.99 -1.53 17.44
C LEU A 4 12.45 -1.90 17.19
N SER A 5 13.24 -2.14 18.22
CA SER A 5 14.54 -2.78 18.00
C SER A 5 14.35 -4.28 17.73
N ILE A 6 15.33 -4.91 17.08
CA ILE A 6 15.31 -6.36 16.86
C ILE A 6 15.29 -7.15 18.18
N ARG A 7 15.86 -6.59 19.27
CA ARG A 7 15.81 -7.20 20.60
C ARG A 7 14.44 -7.09 21.25
N ASP A 8 13.71 -5.99 21.00
CA ASP A 8 12.35 -5.81 21.51
C ASP A 8 11.37 -6.70 20.74
N LEU A 9 11.56 -6.82 19.42
CA LEU A 9 10.75 -7.71 18.58
C LEU A 9 10.81 -9.17 19.05
N GLN A 10 11.92 -9.62 19.61
CA GLN A 10 12.04 -10.98 20.14
C GLN A 10 11.27 -11.20 21.45
N LYS A 11 10.84 -10.14 22.13
CA LYS A 11 10.21 -10.19 23.47
C LYS A 11 8.75 -9.74 23.48
N ILE A 12 8.28 -9.11 22.41
CA ILE A 12 6.92 -8.57 22.30
C ILE A 12 5.89 -9.70 22.16
N SER A 13 4.73 -9.56 22.81
CA SER A 13 3.63 -10.52 22.68
C SER A 13 2.82 -10.27 21.41
N GLY A 14 2.08 -11.27 20.96
CA GLY A 14 1.14 -11.12 19.84
C GLY A 14 0.05 -10.08 20.10
N GLU A 15 -0.40 -9.94 21.35
CA GLU A 15 -1.37 -8.92 21.76
C GLU A 15 -0.81 -7.50 21.58
N THR A 16 0.43 -7.27 22.02
CA THR A 16 1.10 -5.98 21.82
C THR A 16 1.35 -5.69 20.34
N ILE A 17 1.70 -6.71 19.53
CA ILE A 17 1.78 -6.56 18.07
C ILE A 17 0.43 -6.13 17.48
N GLY A 18 -0.67 -6.77 17.90
CA GLY A 18 -2.02 -6.43 17.44
C GLY A 18 -2.46 -5.00 17.82
N ALA A 19 -1.98 -4.49 18.95
CA ALA A 19 -2.28 -3.14 19.43
C ALA A 19 -1.49 -2.03 18.71
N LEU A 20 -0.40 -2.35 18.00
CA LEU A 20 0.38 -1.34 17.24
C LEU A 20 -0.52 -0.60 16.25
N GLU A 21 -0.48 0.73 16.23
CA GLU A 21 -1.40 1.55 15.43
C GLU A 21 -1.33 1.25 13.92
N GLY A 22 -0.14 0.94 13.41
CA GLY A 22 0.10 0.63 12.00
C GLY A 22 1.49 0.05 11.74
N PRO A 23 1.96 0.11 10.47
CA PRO A 23 3.29 -0.37 10.09
C PRO A 23 4.38 0.27 10.97
N THR A 24 5.17 -0.57 11.63
CA THR A 24 6.19 -0.15 12.58
C THR A 24 7.58 -0.62 12.10
N PRO A 25 8.56 0.28 11.88
CA PRO A 25 9.91 -0.11 11.48
C PRO A 25 10.61 -0.98 12.53
N VAL A 26 11.38 -1.97 12.09
CA VAL A 26 12.25 -2.80 12.93
C VAL A 26 13.71 -2.44 12.67
N LYS A 27 14.46 -2.09 13.72
CA LYS A 27 15.85 -1.63 13.64
C LYS A 27 16.86 -2.58 14.31
N ALA A 28 18.04 -2.69 13.71
CA ALA A 28 19.24 -3.26 14.32
C ALA A 28 20.33 -2.18 14.38
N GLY A 29 20.54 -1.59 15.57
CA GLY A 29 21.27 -0.32 15.69
C GLY A 29 20.52 0.79 14.95
N GLU A 30 21.23 1.55 14.11
CA GLU A 30 20.63 2.63 13.29
C GLU A 30 19.96 2.14 12.01
N ARG A 31 20.24 0.91 11.59
CA ARG A 31 19.72 0.35 10.33
C ARG A 31 18.30 -0.18 10.51
N THR A 32 17.37 0.30 9.70
CA THR A 32 16.08 -0.36 9.50
C THR A 32 16.28 -1.65 8.70
N ILE A 33 15.89 -2.78 9.27
CA ILE A 33 16.06 -4.12 8.70
C ILE A 33 14.73 -4.76 8.27
N GLY A 34 13.60 -4.18 8.66
CA GLY A 34 12.28 -4.67 8.29
C GLY A 34 11.17 -3.73 8.74
N VAL A 35 9.94 -4.13 8.43
CA VAL A 35 8.72 -3.45 8.88
C VAL A 35 7.77 -4.51 9.40
N LEU A 36 7.30 -4.32 10.62
CA LEU A 36 6.24 -5.12 11.20
C LEU A 36 4.89 -4.49 10.85
N ILE A 37 4.04 -5.25 10.17
CA ILE A 37 2.69 -4.81 9.82
C ILE A 37 1.70 -5.69 10.59
N PRO A 38 1.02 -5.16 11.62
CA PRO A 38 -0.01 -5.88 12.33
C PRO A 38 -1.16 -6.24 11.38
N LEU A 39 -1.53 -7.51 11.35
CA LEU A 39 -2.75 -7.93 10.66
C LEU A 39 -3.93 -7.56 11.54
N LYS A 40 -4.68 -6.54 11.12
CA LYS A 40 -5.91 -6.10 11.79
C LYS A 40 -7.11 -6.47 10.95
N VAL A 41 -8.19 -6.85 11.62
CA VAL A 41 -9.51 -6.89 10.97
C VAL A 41 -9.79 -5.48 10.46
N GLY A 42 -10.15 -5.38 9.18
CA GLY A 42 -10.47 -4.09 8.57
C GLY A 42 -11.63 -3.42 9.29
N ASP A 43 -11.53 -2.12 9.50
CA ASP A 43 -12.64 -1.29 9.99
C ASP A 43 -13.73 -1.26 8.90
N ALA A 44 -14.81 -2.00 9.13
CA ALA A 44 -15.90 -2.17 8.18
C ALA A 44 -16.57 -0.82 7.85
N ASP A 45 -16.74 0.05 8.85
CA ASP A 45 -17.37 1.36 8.66
C ASP A 45 -16.49 2.28 7.82
N LYS A 46 -15.17 2.24 8.08
CA LYS A 46 -14.19 2.96 7.26
C LYS A 46 -14.18 2.43 5.83
N LEU A 47 -14.25 1.11 5.63
CA LEU A 47 -14.36 0.48 4.32
C LEU A 47 -15.61 0.94 3.57
N VAL A 48 -16.77 0.91 4.23
CA VAL A 48 -18.04 1.39 3.66
C VAL A 48 -17.94 2.87 3.27
N SER A 49 -17.32 3.70 4.10
CA SER A 49 -17.08 5.13 3.81
C SER A 49 -16.21 5.33 2.57
N VAL A 50 -15.11 4.58 2.48
CA VAL A 50 -14.21 4.60 1.31
C VAL A 50 -14.94 4.15 0.05
N LEU A 51 -15.73 3.09 0.12
CA LEU A 51 -16.51 2.58 -1.02
C LEU A 51 -17.57 3.60 -1.48
N LYS A 52 -18.30 4.23 -0.56
CA LYS A 52 -19.25 5.31 -0.89
C LYS A 52 -18.56 6.50 -1.57
N ARG A 53 -17.34 6.85 -1.13
CA ARG A 53 -16.54 7.89 -1.77
C ARG A 53 -16.12 7.47 -3.17
N ALA A 54 -15.63 6.24 -3.34
CA ALA A 54 -15.23 5.68 -4.62
C ALA A 54 -16.41 5.66 -5.61
N GLU A 55 -17.59 5.23 -5.18
CA GLU A 55 -18.81 5.23 -6.01
C GLU A 55 -19.18 6.64 -6.46
N ARG A 56 -19.11 7.64 -5.57
CA ARG A 56 -19.40 9.03 -5.90
C ARG A 56 -18.41 9.60 -6.92
N LEU A 57 -17.14 9.21 -6.83
CA LEU A 57 -16.11 9.60 -7.80
C LEU A 57 -16.34 8.89 -9.14
N ALA A 58 -16.67 7.59 -9.12
CA ALA A 58 -16.95 6.80 -10.30
C ALA A 58 -18.12 7.37 -11.11
N LYS A 59 -19.19 7.85 -10.45
CA LYS A 59 -20.33 8.51 -11.11
C LYS A 59 -19.97 9.80 -11.86
N LYS A 60 -18.80 10.39 -11.59
CA LYS A 60 -18.30 11.59 -12.26
C LYS A 60 -17.27 11.29 -13.34
N ARG A 61 -16.92 10.02 -13.54
CA ARG A 61 -15.94 9.62 -14.57
C ARG A 61 -16.60 9.67 -15.95
N ASP A 62 -15.81 10.06 -16.94
CA ASP A 62 -16.15 9.97 -18.35
C ASP A 62 -15.60 8.62 -18.88
N PRO A 63 -16.48 7.65 -19.22
CA PRO A 63 -16.05 6.35 -19.70
C PRO A 63 -15.18 6.41 -20.95
N GLU A 64 -15.40 7.37 -21.85
CA GLU A 64 -14.60 7.51 -23.08
C GLU A 64 -13.19 8.02 -22.78
N GLN A 65 -13.07 8.93 -21.81
CA GLN A 65 -11.78 9.41 -21.34
C GLN A 65 -11.00 8.30 -20.62
N ASP A 66 -11.68 7.50 -19.80
CA ASP A 66 -11.08 6.36 -19.13
C ASP A 66 -10.57 5.32 -20.13
N GLU A 67 -11.35 5.00 -21.17
CA GLU A 67 -10.96 4.05 -22.21
C GLU A 67 -9.72 4.53 -22.99
N ARG A 68 -9.64 5.83 -23.29
CA ARG A 68 -8.45 6.43 -23.94
C ARG A 68 -7.21 6.30 -23.06
N LEU A 69 -7.32 6.64 -21.77
CA LEU A 69 -6.22 6.51 -20.80
C LEU A 69 -5.80 5.05 -20.60
N LEU A 70 -6.76 4.12 -20.56
CA LEU A 70 -6.47 2.68 -20.44
C LEU A 70 -5.83 2.11 -21.70
N THR A 71 -6.22 2.61 -22.89
CA THR A 71 -5.59 2.23 -24.16
C THR A 71 -4.15 2.72 -24.22
N GLU A 72 -3.87 3.95 -23.77
CA GLU A 72 -2.51 4.47 -23.60
C GLU A 72 -1.70 3.61 -22.61
N PHE A 73 -2.36 3.12 -21.55
CA PHE A 73 -1.74 2.23 -20.56
C PHE A 73 -1.52 0.79 -21.06
N GLY A 74 -2.26 0.35 -22.09
CA GLY A 74 -2.34 -1.04 -22.57
C GLY A 74 -1.03 -1.60 -23.15
N GLU A 75 -0.04 -0.74 -23.45
CA GLU A 75 1.31 -1.18 -23.78
C GLU A 75 2.13 -1.68 -22.57
N VAL A 76 1.63 -1.45 -21.34
CA VAL A 76 2.27 -1.86 -20.09
C VAL A 76 1.53 -3.07 -19.52
N ASP A 77 2.20 -4.22 -19.49
CA ASP A 77 1.72 -5.41 -18.79
C ASP A 77 1.67 -5.13 -17.27
N PRO A 78 0.49 -5.07 -16.64
CA PRO A 78 0.31 -4.66 -15.24
C PRO A 78 0.83 -5.68 -14.23
N VAL A 79 1.17 -6.90 -14.68
CA VAL A 79 1.77 -7.94 -13.84
C VAL A 79 3.25 -8.18 -14.17
N ASN A 80 3.80 -7.49 -15.17
CA ASN A 80 5.22 -7.52 -15.47
C ASN A 80 5.97 -6.55 -14.56
N TRP A 81 6.40 -7.04 -13.40
CA TRP A 81 7.20 -6.29 -12.43
C TRP A 81 8.71 -6.30 -12.75
N SER A 82 9.11 -6.60 -13.98
CA SER A 82 10.53 -6.54 -14.36
C SER A 82 11.07 -5.12 -14.21
N VAL A 83 12.37 -5.01 -13.90
CA VAL A 83 13.04 -3.70 -13.75
C VAL A 83 12.91 -2.85 -15.02
N ALA A 84 12.87 -3.48 -16.19
CA ALA A 84 12.67 -2.80 -17.48
C ALA A 84 11.25 -2.22 -17.60
N ALA A 85 10.22 -3.00 -17.26
CA ALA A 85 8.82 -2.56 -17.29
C ALA A 85 8.56 -1.42 -16.29
N VAL A 86 9.09 -1.51 -15.06
CA VAL A 86 8.98 -0.45 -14.05
C VAL A 86 9.68 0.83 -14.50
N LYS A 87 10.83 0.74 -15.19
CA LYS A 87 11.51 1.92 -15.76
C LYS A 87 10.69 2.59 -16.85
N LYS A 88 10.09 1.81 -17.77
CA LYS A 88 9.23 2.32 -18.85
C LYS A 88 8.00 3.05 -18.28
N LEU A 89 7.32 2.46 -17.29
CA LEU A 89 6.19 3.08 -16.61
C LEU A 89 6.55 4.43 -15.95
N ARG A 90 7.75 4.53 -15.36
CA ARG A 90 8.21 5.77 -14.70
C ARG A 90 8.66 6.85 -15.68
N SER A 91 9.05 6.50 -16.91
CA SER A 91 9.44 7.47 -17.95
C SER A 91 8.25 8.06 -18.71
N GLU A 92 7.09 7.41 -18.71
CA GLU A 92 5.89 7.88 -19.43
C GLU A 92 4.92 8.66 -18.53
N ALA A 93 5.12 8.65 -17.21
CA ALA A 93 4.21 9.26 -16.23
C ALA A 93 4.56 10.69 -15.77
N PHE A 94 5.58 11.36 -16.35
CA PHE A 94 5.97 12.74 -16.01
C PHE A 94 6.52 13.53 -17.19
#